data_AF-A0A831QP87-F1
#
_entry.id   AF-A0A831QP87-F1
#
_cell.length_a   1.000
_cell.length_b   1.000
_cell.length_c   1.000
_cell.angle_alpha   90.00
_cell.angle_beta   90.00
_cell.angle_gamma   90.00
#
_symmetry.space_group_name_H-M   'P 1'
#
loop_
_entity.id
_entity.type
_entity.pdbx_description
1 polymer ?
#
loop_
_entity_poly.entity_id
_entity_poly.type
_entity_poly.pdbx_seq_one_letter_code
_entity_poly.pdbx_strand_id
1 'polypeptide(L)'
;MKNLSILLKISTVFWIIWGLVHILAGVMTMKGILTDDISSSVVGIADAVDPSTLQMDYPRATGAIIGQHGFNLFWIGIVTFISAFFIWKGNKNAIFLAAITGGLADLGYFLFLDLGGYVTFVPGTIMTILSSLAIVTSFYFYFKNRKIKLSE
;
A
#
# COMPACT_ATOMS: atom_id res chain seq x y z
N MET A 1 26.31 10.90 12.82
CA MET A 1 24.93 11.23 12.42
C MET A 1 24.58 10.89 10.96
N LYS A 2 25.48 11.05 9.96
CA LYS A 2 25.21 10.74 8.52
C LYS A 2 24.71 9.30 8.22
N ASN A 3 25.08 8.31 9.05
CA ASN A 3 24.70 6.91 8.82
C ASN A 3 23.24 6.57 9.15
N LEU A 4 22.51 7.41 9.90
CA LEU A 4 21.12 7.13 10.27
C LEU A 4 20.14 7.69 9.24
N SER A 5 20.47 8.80 8.59
CA SER A 5 19.62 9.41 7.56
C SER A 5 19.43 8.53 6.33
N ILE A 6 20.34 7.59 6.05
CA ILE A 6 20.20 6.64 4.93
C ILE A 6 18.94 5.77 5.09
N LEU A 7 18.55 5.44 6.33
CA LEU A 7 17.35 4.65 6.61
C LEU A 7 16.09 5.37 6.15
N LEU A 8 16.05 6.70 6.29
CA LEU A 8 14.93 7.49 5.77
C LEU A 8 14.95 7.56 4.24
N LYS A 9 16.12 7.52 3.61
CA LYS A 9 16.22 7.50 2.14
C LYS A 9 15.69 6.18 1.59
N ILE A 10 16.08 5.07 2.22
CA ILE A 10 15.57 3.72 1.92
C ILE A 10 14.05 3.66 2.13
N SER A 11 13.57 4.09 3.31
CA SER A 11 12.13 4.15 3.63
C SER A 11 11.34 5.01 2.62
N THR A 12 11.91 6.14 2.19
CA THR A 12 11.29 7.01 1.18
C THR A 12 11.10 6.27 -0.14
N VAL A 13 12.13 5.56 -0.62
CA VAL A 13 12.06 4.81 -1.87
C VAL A 13 10.98 3.72 -1.78
N PHE A 14 10.91 3.00 -0.66
CA PHE A 14 9.87 1.99 -0.44
C PHE A 14 8.47 2.61 -0.46
N TRP A 15 8.24 3.72 0.24
CA TRP A 15 6.94 4.40 0.20
C TRP A 15 6.58 4.98 -1.17
N ILE A 16 7.56 5.43 -1.96
CA ILE A 16 7.33 5.89 -3.33
C ILE A 16 6.86 4.72 -4.20
N ILE A 17 7.58 3.60 -4.19
CA ILE A 17 7.23 2.41 -4.97
C ILE A 17 5.84 1.92 -4.57
N TRP A 18 5.63 1.75 -3.27
CA TRP A 18 4.36 1.29 -2.72
C TRP A 18 3.20 2.21 -3.10
N GLY A 19 3.37 3.53 -2.95
CA GLY A 19 2.35 4.52 -3.26
C GLY A 19 1.98 4.53 -4.75
N LEU A 20 2.97 4.43 -5.64
CA LEU A 20 2.74 4.37 -7.09
C LEU A 20 1.99 3.09 -7.50
N VAL A 21 2.34 1.94 -6.93
CA VAL A 21 1.64 0.67 -7.19
C VAL A 21 0.18 0.77 -6.75
N HIS A 22 -0.10 1.35 -5.59
CA HIS A 22 -1.47 1.49 -5.07
C HIS A 22 -2.31 2.53 -5.84
N ILE A 23 -1.68 3.62 -6.31
CA ILE A 23 -2.32 4.55 -7.24
C ILE A 23 -2.73 3.81 -8.52
N LEU A 24 -1.82 3.06 -9.12
CA LEU A 24 -2.10 2.30 -10.34
C LEU A 24 -3.20 1.24 -10.11
N ALA A 25 -3.09 0.45 -9.03
CA ALA A 25 -4.09 -0.55 -8.68
C ALA A 25 -5.48 0.09 -8.52
N GLY A 26 -5.57 1.20 -7.77
CA GLY A 26 -6.83 1.93 -7.62
C GLY A 26 -7.43 2.42 -8.94
N VAL A 27 -6.61 2.96 -9.85
CA VAL A 27 -7.06 3.38 -11.18
C VAL A 27 -7.54 2.18 -12.01
N MET A 28 -6.81 1.06 -12.00
CA MET A 28 -7.20 -0.13 -12.76
C MET A 28 -8.49 -0.77 -12.22
N THR A 29 -8.64 -0.85 -10.89
CA THR A 29 -9.88 -1.34 -10.27
C THR A 29 -11.06 -0.45 -10.61
N MET A 30 -10.91 0.88 -10.53
CA MET A 30 -11.99 1.80 -10.91
C MET A 30 -12.30 1.74 -12.40
N LYS A 31 -11.30 1.53 -13.26
CA LYS A 31 -11.50 1.42 -14.72
C LYS A 31 -12.47 0.30 -15.07
N GLY A 32 -12.31 -0.90 -14.51
CA GLY A 32 -13.21 -2.01 -14.83
C GLY A 32 -14.65 -1.71 -14.43
N ILE A 33 -14.86 -1.01 -13.30
CA ILE A 33 -16.20 -0.54 -12.91
C ILE A 33 -16.76 0.52 -13.89
N LEU A 34 -15.93 1.45 -14.35
CA LEU A 34 -16.34 2.50 -15.30
C LEU A 34 -16.61 1.96 -16.71
N THR A 35 -16.12 0.76 -17.03
CA THR A 35 -16.35 0.06 -18.31
C THR A 35 -17.33 -1.11 -18.19
N ASP A 36 -18.06 -1.23 -17.08
CA ASP A 36 -18.99 -2.32 -16.77
C ASP A 36 -18.36 -3.73 -16.83
N ASP A 37 -17.04 -3.84 -16.60
CA ASP A 37 -16.29 -5.08 -16.49
C ASP A 37 -15.80 -5.29 -15.05
N ILE A 38 -16.74 -5.74 -14.21
CA ILE A 38 -16.50 -5.95 -12.77
C ILE A 38 -15.59 -7.17 -12.57
N SER A 39 -15.75 -8.22 -13.38
CA SER A 39 -14.93 -9.44 -13.32
C SER A 39 -13.45 -9.13 -13.46
N SER A 40 -13.04 -8.30 -14.43
CA SER A 40 -11.61 -7.95 -14.57
C SER A 40 -11.06 -7.18 -13.38
N SER A 41 -11.90 -6.37 -12.71
CA SER A 41 -11.52 -5.66 -11.49
C SER A 41 -11.23 -6.62 -10.33
N VAL A 42 -12.06 -7.66 -10.18
CA VAL A 42 -11.88 -8.69 -9.14
C VAL A 42 -10.68 -9.57 -9.45
N VAL A 43 -10.50 -10.00 -10.70
CA VAL A 43 -9.34 -10.78 -11.15
C VAL A 43 -8.03 -10.03 -10.93
N GLY A 44 -8.01 -8.71 -11.17
CA GLY A 44 -6.83 -7.89 -10.93
C GLY A 44 -6.44 -7.76 -9.44
N ILE A 45 -7.35 -8.07 -8.52
CA ILE A 45 -7.11 -8.07 -7.07
C ILE A 45 -6.81 -9.49 -6.56
N ALA A 46 -7.57 -10.48 -7.01
CA ALA A 46 -7.48 -11.88 -6.60
C ALA A 46 -6.86 -12.73 -7.73
N ASP A 47 -5.62 -12.42 -8.08
CA ASP A 47 -4.93 -12.92 -9.28
C ASP A 47 -4.51 -14.40 -9.21
N ALA A 48 -4.67 -15.07 -8.07
CA ALA A 48 -4.48 -16.53 -7.95
C ALA A 48 -5.78 -17.32 -8.18
N VAL A 49 -6.93 -16.66 -8.25
CA VAL A 49 -8.22 -17.32 -8.51
C VAL A 49 -8.40 -17.53 -10.01
N ASP A 50 -8.92 -18.70 -10.40
CA ASP A 50 -9.25 -19.00 -11.79
C ASP A 50 -10.25 -17.95 -12.32
N PRO A 51 -9.87 -17.14 -13.33
CA PRO A 51 -10.70 -16.06 -13.85
C PRO A 51 -12.07 -16.53 -14.35
N SER A 52 -12.17 -17.79 -14.83
CA SER A 52 -13.43 -18.35 -15.32
C SER A 52 -14.47 -18.50 -14.22
N THR A 53 -14.03 -18.66 -12.96
CA THR A 53 -14.92 -18.75 -11.79
C THR A 53 -15.43 -17.38 -11.32
N LEU A 54 -14.80 -16.30 -11.77
CA LEU A 54 -15.14 -14.92 -11.45
C LEU A 54 -15.90 -14.22 -12.59
N GLN A 55 -16.07 -14.90 -13.73
CA GLN A 55 -16.80 -14.38 -14.87
C GLN A 55 -18.31 -14.57 -14.66
N MET A 56 -18.99 -13.51 -14.23
CA MET A 56 -20.42 -13.55 -13.94
C MET A 56 -21.05 -12.15 -13.99
N ASP A 57 -22.39 -12.12 -14.08
CA ASP A 57 -23.15 -10.89 -13.92
C ASP A 57 -23.20 -10.49 -12.44
N TYR A 58 -22.40 -9.49 -12.06
CA TYR A 58 -22.39 -8.95 -10.71
C TYR A 58 -23.59 -8.01 -10.49
N PRO A 59 -24.25 -8.08 -9.32
CA PRO A 59 -25.19 -7.04 -8.91
C PRO A 59 -24.52 -5.67 -8.94
N ARG A 60 -25.25 -4.63 -9.41
CA ARG A 60 -24.71 -3.26 -9.52
C ARG A 60 -24.11 -2.74 -8.20
N ALA A 61 -24.70 -3.12 -7.07
CA ALA A 61 -24.19 -2.78 -5.75
C ALA A 61 -22.78 -3.36 -5.48
N THR A 62 -22.51 -4.59 -5.92
CA THR A 62 -21.18 -5.21 -5.80
C THR A 62 -20.13 -4.46 -6.61
N GLY A 63 -20.47 -4.05 -7.85
CA GLY A 63 -19.60 -3.20 -8.65
C GLY A 63 -19.29 -1.86 -7.96
N ALA A 64 -20.28 -1.23 -7.34
CA ALA A 64 -20.08 0.00 -6.57
C ALA A 64 -19.14 -0.20 -5.36
N ILE A 65 -19.24 -1.33 -4.65
CA ILE A 65 -18.34 -1.68 -3.54
C ILE A 65 -16.90 -1.84 -4.05
N ILE A 66 -16.70 -2.54 -5.17
CA ILE A 66 -15.37 -2.68 -5.79
C ILE A 66 -14.82 -1.31 -6.24
N GLY A 67 -15.67 -0.45 -6.80
CA GLY A 67 -15.28 0.93 -7.15
C GLY A 67 -14.85 1.74 -5.94
N GLN A 68 -15.56 1.60 -4.81
CA GLN A 68 -15.19 2.22 -3.54
C GLN A 68 -13.85 1.68 -3.00
N HIS A 69 -13.60 0.37 -3.13
CA HIS A 69 -12.31 -0.22 -2.80
C HIS A 69 -11.18 0.34 -3.68
N GLY A 70 -11.39 0.42 -5.00
CA GLY A 70 -10.42 1.02 -5.93
C GLY A 70 -10.12 2.49 -5.61
N PHE A 71 -11.14 3.28 -5.26
CA PHE A 71 -10.94 4.65 -4.79
C PHE A 71 -10.12 4.71 -3.50
N ASN A 72 -10.34 3.77 -2.58
CA ASN A 72 -9.54 3.69 -1.35
C ASN A 72 -8.07 3.42 -1.63
N LEU A 73 -7.76 2.42 -2.46
CA LEU A 73 -6.38 2.13 -2.87
C LEU A 73 -5.71 3.37 -3.49
N PHE A 74 -6.45 4.08 -4.35
CA PHE A 74 -5.96 5.28 -5.01
C PHE A 74 -5.56 6.39 -4.03
N TRP A 75 -6.47 6.81 -3.14
CA TRP A 75 -6.16 7.91 -2.24
C TRP A 75 -5.12 7.51 -1.18
N ILE A 76 -5.13 6.24 -0.72
CA ILE A 76 -4.13 5.71 0.21
C ILE A 76 -2.74 5.80 -0.44
N GLY A 77 -2.63 5.38 -1.71
CA GLY A 77 -1.39 5.48 -2.49
C GLY A 77 -0.91 6.94 -2.66
N ILE A 78 -1.82 7.89 -2.89
CA ILE A 78 -1.47 9.33 -2.95
C ILE A 78 -0.92 9.82 -1.61
N VAL A 79 -1.59 9.50 -0.50
CA VAL A 79 -1.19 9.96 0.83
C VAL A 79 0.19 9.43 1.21
N THR A 80 0.47 8.15 0.95
CA THR A 80 1.79 7.56 1.25
C THR A 80 2.88 8.09 0.31
N PHE A 81 2.58 8.26 -0.98
CA PHE A 81 3.49 8.86 -1.96
C PHE A 81 3.91 10.28 -1.57
N ILE A 82 2.95 11.14 -1.20
CA ILE A 82 3.24 12.51 -0.74
C ILE A 82 4.04 12.47 0.57
N SER A 83 3.64 11.61 1.51
CA SER A 83 4.34 11.46 2.80
C SER A 83 5.81 11.08 2.62
N ALA A 84 6.14 10.27 1.61
CA ALA A 84 7.50 9.83 1.32
C ALA A 84 8.48 11.02 1.16
N PHE A 85 8.08 12.10 0.48
CA PHE A 85 8.92 13.29 0.31
C PHE A 85 9.19 14.04 1.64
N PHE A 86 8.26 13.97 2.59
CA PHE A 86 8.44 14.53 3.92
C PHE A 86 9.24 13.59 4.84
N ILE A 87 9.11 12.27 4.66
CA ILE A 87 9.95 11.26 5.32
C ILE A 87 11.42 11.44 4.94
N TRP A 88 11.71 11.76 3.66
CA TRP A 88 13.06 12.09 3.21
C TRP A 88 13.72 13.22 4.01
N LYS A 89 12.90 14.17 4.49
CA LYS A 89 13.28 15.32 5.32
C LYS A 89 13.25 15.03 6.83
N GLY A 90 12.92 13.81 7.23
CA GLY A 90 12.85 13.38 8.64
C GLY A 90 11.62 13.89 9.39
N ASN A 91 10.53 14.23 8.68
CA ASN A 91 9.31 14.68 9.32
C ASN A 91 8.63 13.52 10.07
N LYS A 92 8.55 13.62 11.41
CA LYS A 92 7.94 12.59 12.26
C LYS A 92 6.48 12.32 11.91
N ASN A 93 5.68 13.35 11.65
CA ASN A 93 4.25 13.19 11.40
C ASN A 93 4.02 12.43 10.08
N ALA A 94 4.86 12.68 9.07
CA ALA A 94 4.80 11.96 7.81
C ALA A 94 5.17 10.48 7.95
N ILE A 95 6.15 10.15 8.82
CA ILE A 95 6.51 8.76 9.15
C ILE A 95 5.29 8.02 9.74
N PHE A 96 4.63 8.62 10.73
CA PHE A 96 3.44 8.02 11.35
C PHE A 96 2.25 7.95 10.40
N LEU A 97 2.01 8.99 9.61
CA LEU A 97 0.92 9.02 8.63
C LEU A 97 1.07 7.91 7.59
N ALA A 98 2.26 7.77 6.98
CA ALA A 98 2.50 6.70 6.01
C ALA A 98 2.38 5.30 6.65
N ALA A 99 2.92 5.12 7.87
CA ALA A 99 2.87 3.85 8.57
C ALA A 99 1.43 3.42 8.93
N ILE A 100 0.60 4.33 9.43
CA ILE A 100 -0.79 4.02 9.76
C ILE A 100 -1.61 3.82 8.49
N THR A 101 -1.49 4.73 7.51
CA THR A 101 -2.30 4.68 6.30
C THR A 101 -1.93 3.50 5.40
N GLY A 102 -0.65 3.36 5.04
CA GLY A 102 -0.19 2.27 4.18
C GLY A 102 -0.07 0.94 4.93
N GLY A 103 0.41 0.95 6.17
CA GLY A 103 0.59 -0.27 6.95
C GLY A 103 -0.73 -0.94 7.33
N LEU A 104 -1.79 -0.17 7.66
CA LEU A 104 -3.10 -0.78 7.91
C LEU A 104 -3.77 -1.26 6.63
N ALA A 105 -3.53 -0.61 5.49
CA ALA A 105 -4.00 -1.08 4.19
C ALA A 105 -3.40 -2.45 3.84
N ASP A 106 -2.08 -2.59 3.98
CA ASP A 106 -1.39 -3.86 3.73
C ASP A 106 -1.71 -4.92 4.79
N LEU A 107 -1.97 -4.53 6.05
CA LEU A 107 -2.42 -5.50 7.05
C LEU A 107 -3.77 -6.11 6.66
N GLY A 108 -4.71 -5.28 6.18
CA GLY A 108 -5.98 -5.76 5.64
C GLY A 108 -5.77 -6.68 4.44
N TYR A 109 -4.93 -6.26 3.49
CA TYR A 109 -4.56 -7.08 2.33
C TYR A 109 -3.98 -8.43 2.76
N PHE A 110 -3.00 -8.43 3.66
CA PHE A 110 -2.36 -9.65 4.14
C PHE A 110 -3.35 -10.61 4.79
N LEU A 111 -4.23 -10.09 5.66
CA LEU A 111 -5.19 -10.92 6.40
C LEU A 111 -6.24 -11.56 5.49
N PHE A 112 -6.73 -10.84 4.48
CA PHE A 112 -7.87 -11.29 3.68
C PHE A 112 -7.50 -11.85 2.31
N LEU A 113 -6.37 -11.43 1.73
CA LEU A 113 -5.93 -11.84 0.39
C LEU A 113 -4.76 -12.80 0.45
N ASP A 114 -3.64 -12.42 1.10
CA ASP A 114 -2.46 -13.30 1.21
C ASP A 114 -2.78 -14.57 2.02
N LEU A 115 -3.27 -14.43 3.26
CA LEU A 115 -3.64 -15.58 4.10
C LEU A 115 -4.84 -16.37 3.56
N GLY A 116 -5.69 -15.72 2.77
CA GLY A 116 -6.81 -16.35 2.08
C GLY A 116 -6.39 -17.21 0.88
N GLY A 117 -5.15 -17.09 0.41
CA GLY A 117 -4.65 -17.80 -0.76
C GLY A 117 -5.26 -17.31 -2.08
N TYR A 118 -5.73 -16.07 -2.13
CA TYR A 118 -6.41 -15.50 -3.30
C TYR A 118 -5.47 -14.73 -4.24
N VAL A 119 -4.21 -14.56 -3.86
CA VAL A 119 -3.25 -13.73 -4.60
C VAL A 119 -1.92 -14.43 -4.83
N THR A 120 -1.25 -14.04 -5.90
CA THR A 120 0.12 -14.48 -6.19
C THR A 120 1.14 -13.60 -5.48
N PHE A 121 2.39 -14.07 -5.44
CA PHE A 121 3.48 -13.39 -4.72
C PHE A 121 3.77 -11.98 -5.26
N VAL A 122 3.50 -11.71 -6.55
CA VAL A 122 3.82 -10.44 -7.23
C VAL A 122 2.57 -9.89 -7.92
N PRO A 123 2.16 -8.63 -7.68
CA PRO A 123 2.82 -7.61 -6.85
C PRO A 123 2.45 -7.67 -5.36
N GLY A 124 1.47 -8.50 -4.98
CA GLY A 124 0.81 -8.51 -3.67
C GLY A 124 1.74 -8.58 -2.47
N THR A 125 2.23 -9.79 -2.17
CA THR A 125 3.08 -10.03 -1.00
C THR A 125 4.33 -9.15 -0.97
N ILE A 126 4.86 -8.76 -2.14
CA ILE A 126 5.99 -7.81 -2.24
C ILE A 126 5.62 -6.44 -1.63
N MET A 127 4.41 -5.92 -1.86
CA MET A 127 4.01 -4.63 -1.28
C MET A 127 3.96 -4.68 0.25
N THR A 128 3.41 -5.76 0.81
CA THR A 128 3.40 -6.03 2.26
C THR A 128 4.82 -6.03 2.85
N ILE A 129 5.78 -6.63 2.14
CA ILE A 129 7.20 -6.63 2.55
C ILE A 129 7.79 -5.21 2.46
N LEU A 130 7.54 -4.49 1.36
CA LEU A 130 8.06 -3.13 1.16
C LEU A 130 7.54 -2.16 2.22
N SER A 131 6.23 -2.17 2.52
CA SER A 131 5.66 -1.31 3.56
C SER A 131 6.20 -1.66 4.94
N SER A 132 6.31 -2.95 5.27
CA SER A 132 6.90 -3.43 6.53
C SER A 132 8.35 -2.94 6.69
N LEU A 133 9.17 -3.07 5.64
CA LEU A 133 10.55 -2.56 5.66
C LEU A 133 10.59 -1.03 5.77
N ALA A 134 9.69 -0.32 5.10
CA ALA A 134 9.59 1.13 5.18
C ALA A 134 9.24 1.60 6.61
N ILE A 135 8.33 0.90 7.28
CA ILE A 135 7.96 1.14 8.68
C ILE A 135 9.14 0.86 9.60
N VAL A 136 9.75 -0.32 9.51
CA VAL A 136 10.87 -0.71 10.38
C VAL A 136 12.04 0.27 10.25
N THR A 137 12.44 0.62 9.03
CA THR A 137 13.57 1.54 8.78
C THR A 137 13.29 2.96 9.29
N SER A 138 12.08 3.49 9.06
CA SER A 138 11.70 4.83 9.52
C SER A 138 11.53 4.91 11.04
N PHE A 139 10.93 3.89 11.67
CA PHE A 139 10.73 3.85 13.12
C PHE A 139 12.05 3.62 13.84
N TYR A 140 12.91 2.73 13.32
CA TYR A 140 14.25 2.53 13.88
C TYR A 140 15.05 3.85 13.88
N PHE A 141 15.01 4.60 12.78
CA PHE A 141 15.59 5.95 12.74
C PHE A 141 15.00 6.85 13.82
N TYR A 142 13.66 6.94 13.90
CA TYR A 142 12.98 7.85 14.81
C TYR A 142 13.34 7.59 16.28
N PHE A 143 13.22 6.34 16.74
CA PHE A 143 13.48 5.98 18.14
C PHE A 143 14.97 6.10 18.50
N LYS A 144 15.88 5.70 17.60
CA LYS A 144 17.32 5.81 17.84
C LYS A 144 17.79 7.26 17.88
N ASN A 145 17.29 8.10 16.97
CA ASN A 145 17.63 9.52 16.93
C ASN A 145 17.07 10.29 18.14
N ARG A 146 15.88 9.92 18.64
CA ARG A 146 15.32 10.48 19.87
C ARG A 146 16.17 10.13 21.09
N LYS A 147 16.67 8.89 21.18
CA LYS A 147 17.53 8.46 22.30
C LYS A 147 18.84 9.24 22.36
N ILE A 148 19.49 9.49 21.22
CA ILE A 148 20.73 10.27 21.14
C ILE A 148 20.52 11.70 21.66
N LYS A 149 19.44 12.36 21.23
CA LYS A 149 19.11 13.73 21.69
C LYS A 149 18.78 13.85 23.19
N LEU A 150 18.43 12.75 23.86
CA LEU A 150 18.15 12.74 25.29
C LEU A 150 19.39 12.43 26.14
N SER A 151 20.46 11.93 25.52
CA SER A 151 21.73 11.62 26.17
C SER A 151 22.80 12.72 26.00
N GLU A 152 22.50 13.76 25.22
CA GLU A 152 23.27 15.00 25.07
C GLU A 152 22.67 16.08 25.98
#